data_AF-V5I9H3-F1
#
_entry.id   AF-V5I9H3-F1
#
_cell.length_a   1.000
_cell.length_b   1.000
_cell.length_c   1.000
_cell.angle_alpha   90.00
_cell.angle_beta   90.00
_cell.angle_gamma   90.00
#
_symmetry.space_group_name_H-M   'P 1'
#
loop_
_entity.id
_entity.type
_entity.pdbx_description
1 polymer ?
#
loop_
_entity_poly.entity_id
_entity_poly.type
_entity_poly.pdbx_seq_one_letter_code
_entity_poly.pdbx_strand_id
1 'polypeptide(L)'
;MKLVFPRIIPIELTSKLLVLDTDITVVNDIYELWSLFKYFNKKQAIGIVENQSNYYTERSQHYNPWPAIGRGFNSGVLLYNLLVLKRMEWPKLWSEVTKRTTLVYGPTRLADQDIINAVLKENPEMLFEVPCYWNTQLSDRTLSQSCYKQHVVKIIHWNSPKKYNVHNKDGDYFRNVASGFMEYNGNLLRKQLLFCNKAQAVATNHSEELCSEFHRLLSTSWRTLLFFREYKHSVSVNDVTFVAQLSYDRLQTIEELVKCWPGPISLTLYVSDPELEKSISFISSSDILQQRSNVAYHAVFKDGDFYPINMLRNVGLRQVQTPYVFLADIDFLPNKNLYEMLIKHLFSMAFMENKALVVPAFEIQSYGNLIPRNKKQLLKGLKNKSVVPFLSSIWSLGHAPTNYEKWKTADEPYKVMWEPDYEPYVVVRRDVVEYDERFLGFGWNKVSHIMELEA
;
A
#
# COMPACT_ATOMS: atom_id res chain seq x y z
N MET A 1 18.79 11.06 6.36
CA MET A 1 18.06 12.23 5.81
C MET A 1 18.08 13.44 6.74
N LYS A 2 17.88 13.28 8.06
CA LYS A 2 17.70 14.41 9.01
C LYS A 2 18.81 15.48 8.95
N LEU A 3 20.07 15.06 8.89
CA LEU A 3 21.23 15.96 8.80
C LEU A 3 21.25 16.88 7.55
N VAL A 4 20.53 16.52 6.49
CA VAL A 4 20.59 17.18 5.18
C VAL A 4 19.47 18.21 5.00
N PHE A 5 18.39 18.14 5.79
CA PHE A 5 17.27 19.08 5.69
C PHE A 5 17.70 20.56 5.76
N PRO A 6 18.61 20.99 6.64
CA PRO A 6 19.05 22.39 6.69
C PRO A 6 19.76 22.87 5.42
N ARG A 7 20.33 21.96 4.63
CA ARG A 7 20.89 22.29 3.31
C ARG A 7 19.80 22.39 2.25
N ILE A 8 18.88 21.43 2.21
CA ILE A 8 17.92 21.27 1.11
C ILE A 8 16.78 22.28 1.18
N ILE A 9 16.27 22.58 2.37
CA ILE A 9 15.08 23.42 2.53
C ILE A 9 15.49 24.91 2.41
N PRO A 10 14.92 25.67 1.46
CA PRO A 10 15.20 27.10 1.31
C PRO A 10 14.61 27.91 2.48
N ILE A 11 15.29 28.98 2.88
CA ILE A 11 14.84 29.81 4.02
C ILE A 11 13.62 30.66 3.66
N GLU A 12 13.45 30.93 2.37
CA GLU A 12 12.34 31.63 1.76
C GLU A 12 11.03 30.85 1.93
N LEU A 13 11.10 29.51 2.01
CA LEU A 13 9.95 28.64 2.26
C LEU A 13 9.60 28.60 3.74
N THR A 14 10.59 28.36 4.60
CA THR A 14 10.41 28.35 6.06
C THR A 14 11.74 28.51 6.78
N SER A 15 11.71 29.16 7.93
CA SER A 15 12.86 29.27 8.84
C SER A 15 12.87 28.19 9.93
N LYS A 16 11.82 27.38 10.04
CA LYS A 16 11.60 26.42 11.12
C LYS A 16 11.08 25.10 10.55
N LEU A 17 11.48 23.99 11.15
CA LEU A 17 11.09 22.65 10.71
C LEU A 17 10.92 21.71 11.91
N LEU A 18 9.81 20.98 11.93
CA LEU A 18 9.67 19.78 12.75
C LEU A 18 10.11 18.57 11.93
N VAL A 19 11.02 17.76 12.48
CA VAL A 19 11.41 16.48 11.89
C VAL A 19 11.03 15.39 12.86
N LEU A 20 10.20 14.47 12.41
CA LEU A 20 9.57 13.42 13.20
C LEU A 20 9.90 12.06 12.58
N ASP A 21 10.25 11.07 13.40
CA ASP A 21 10.37 9.68 12.93
C ASP A 21 9.00 9.10 12.56
N THR A 22 8.99 8.08 11.70
CA THR A 22 7.76 7.47 11.18
C THR A 22 7.15 6.43 12.11
N ASP A 23 7.84 6.06 13.19
CA ASP A 23 7.42 5.11 14.22
C ASP A 23 6.96 5.82 15.51
N ILE A 24 6.43 7.03 15.35
CA ILE A 24 5.79 7.79 16.43
C ILE A 24 4.28 7.79 16.30
N THR A 25 3.61 8.04 17.42
CA THR A 25 2.17 8.33 17.47
C THR A 25 1.97 9.68 18.15
N VAL A 26 1.44 10.64 17.41
CA VAL A 26 1.06 11.96 17.95
C VAL A 26 -0.34 11.83 18.55
N VAL A 27 -0.46 12.00 19.86
CA VAL A 27 -1.70 11.75 20.61
C VAL A 27 -2.35 13.03 21.13
N ASN A 28 -1.86 14.19 20.71
CA ASN A 28 -2.32 15.51 21.16
C ASN A 28 -2.00 16.60 20.12
N ASP A 29 -2.41 17.84 20.38
CA ASP A 29 -2.22 18.96 19.44
C ASP A 29 -0.73 19.26 19.18
N ILE A 30 -0.28 18.94 17.96
CA ILE A 30 1.09 19.14 17.50
C ILE A 30 1.48 20.62 17.42
N TYR A 31 0.50 21.54 17.38
CA TYR A 31 0.76 22.98 17.38
C TYR A 31 1.46 23.45 18.66
N GLU A 32 1.23 22.78 19.80
CA GLU A 32 1.92 23.08 21.05
C GLU A 32 3.45 22.82 20.91
N LEU A 33 3.85 21.74 20.23
CA LEU A 33 5.25 21.46 19.92
C LEU A 33 5.85 22.54 19.01
N TRP A 34 5.11 22.93 17.97
CA TRP A 34 5.52 24.01 17.07
C TRP A 34 5.71 25.34 17.82
N SER A 35 4.86 25.61 18.81
CA SER A 35 4.91 26.82 19.61
C SER A 35 6.18 26.93 20.46
N LEU A 36 6.89 25.82 20.72
CA LEU A 36 8.14 25.85 21.47
C LEU A 36 9.25 26.66 20.80
N PHE A 37 9.21 26.84 19.47
CA PHE A 37 10.14 27.73 18.76
C PHE A 37 10.11 29.18 19.26
N LYS A 38 9.04 29.62 19.95
CA LYS A 38 8.96 30.97 20.55
C LYS A 38 9.91 31.14 21.74
N TYR A 39 10.32 30.04 22.37
CA TYR A 39 11.23 30.04 23.53
C TYR A 39 12.70 29.86 23.14
N PHE A 40 13.00 29.70 21.84
CA PHE A 40 14.38 29.62 21.37
C PHE A 40 15.06 30.98 21.52
N ASN A 41 16.24 30.99 22.12
CA ASN A 41 17.12 32.14 22.11
C ASN A 41 17.85 32.26 20.76
N LYS A 42 18.63 33.34 20.58
CA LYS A 42 19.30 33.66 19.30
C LYS A 42 20.37 32.64 18.87
N LYS A 43 20.90 31.84 19.79
CA LYS A 43 21.93 30.82 19.55
C LYS A 43 21.36 29.41 19.36
N GLN A 44 20.18 29.15 19.92
CA GLN A 44 19.55 27.84 19.84
C GLN A 44 19.10 27.49 18.42
N ALA A 45 19.58 26.34 17.95
CA ALA A 45 19.44 25.86 16.58
C ALA A 45 18.61 24.57 16.52
N ILE A 46 18.71 23.72 17.54
CA ILE A 46 18.12 22.39 17.58
C ILE A 46 17.37 22.20 18.89
N GLY A 47 16.05 22.05 18.80
CA GLY A 47 15.25 21.49 19.88
C GLY A 47 15.20 19.98 19.77
N ILE A 48 15.53 19.28 20.85
CA ILE A 48 15.59 17.82 20.88
C ILE A 48 15.30 17.32 22.30
N VAL A 49 14.73 16.12 22.41
CA VAL A 49 14.35 15.53 23.69
C VAL A 49 15.47 14.64 24.23
N GLU A 50 15.76 14.75 25.53
CA GLU A 50 16.75 13.91 26.20
C GLU A 50 16.45 12.42 25.95
N ASN A 51 17.51 11.64 25.72
CA ASN A 51 17.41 10.20 25.56
C ASN A 51 16.98 9.56 26.89
N GLN A 52 15.89 8.81 26.86
CA GLN A 52 15.30 8.18 28.05
C GLN A 52 15.93 6.80 28.31
N SER A 53 17.24 6.69 28.14
CA SER A 53 18.01 5.49 28.46
C SER A 53 19.44 5.87 28.84
N ASN A 54 20.21 4.93 29.39
CA ASN A 54 21.60 5.17 29.78
C ASN A 54 22.60 4.93 28.64
N TYR A 55 22.14 4.88 27.38
CA TYR A 55 22.94 4.53 26.20
C TYR A 55 24.26 5.33 26.09
N TYR A 56 24.21 6.65 26.28
CA TYR A 56 25.40 7.50 26.17
C TYR A 56 26.24 7.59 27.46
N THR A 57 25.71 7.10 28.60
CA THR A 57 26.40 7.14 29.90
C THR A 57 27.05 5.81 30.28
N GLU A 58 26.52 4.68 29.81
CA GLU A 58 27.13 3.37 30.04
C GLU A 58 28.45 3.24 29.27
N ARG A 59 29.50 2.77 29.94
CA ARG A 59 30.81 2.49 29.33
C ARG A 59 31.30 1.12 29.77
N SER A 60 31.82 0.35 28.83
CA SER A 60 32.46 -0.94 29.12
C SER A 60 33.62 -1.18 28.14
N GLN A 61 34.41 -2.23 28.37
CA GLN A 61 35.53 -2.60 27.49
C GLN A 61 35.09 -2.84 26.03
N HIS A 62 33.82 -3.21 25.80
CA HIS A 62 33.27 -3.49 24.47
C HIS A 62 32.29 -2.41 23.98
N TYR A 63 32.05 -1.38 24.80
CA TYR A 63 31.05 -0.36 24.53
C TYR A 63 31.56 1.02 24.93
N ASN A 64 31.89 1.82 23.92
CA ASN A 64 32.26 3.22 24.07
C ASN A 64 31.33 4.07 23.18
N PRO A 65 30.28 4.70 23.73
CA PRO A 65 29.35 5.50 22.94
C PRO A 65 30.01 6.78 22.43
N TRP A 66 29.46 7.34 21.35
CA TRP A 66 29.85 8.65 20.86
C TRP A 66 29.62 9.74 21.93
N PRO A 67 30.36 10.86 21.89
CA PRO A 67 30.26 11.92 22.91
C PRO A 67 28.88 12.58 22.91
N ALA A 68 28.34 12.83 24.10
CA ALA A 68 27.05 13.48 24.31
C ALA A 68 27.03 14.32 25.60
N ILE A 69 26.02 15.18 25.75
CA ILE A 69 25.72 15.89 27.01
C ILE A 69 24.81 14.99 27.85
N GLY A 70 25.17 14.73 29.11
CA GLY A 70 24.35 13.90 30.02
C GLY A 70 24.05 12.52 29.44
N ARG A 71 22.77 12.15 29.38
CA ARG A 71 22.29 10.90 28.74
C ARG A 71 22.18 10.96 27.23
N GLY A 72 22.58 12.07 26.62
CA GLY A 72 22.39 12.37 25.21
C GLY A 72 20.93 12.64 24.87
N PHE A 73 20.65 12.75 23.58
CA PHE A 73 19.35 13.15 23.05
C PHE A 73 18.87 12.17 21.98
N ASN A 74 17.56 11.96 21.91
CA ASN A 74 16.94 11.08 20.94
C ASN A 74 16.50 11.86 19.69
N SER A 75 16.88 11.39 18.51
CA SER A 75 16.67 12.11 17.25
C SER A 75 15.27 11.96 16.64
N GLY A 76 14.34 11.27 17.32
CA GLY A 76 13.01 10.99 16.78
C GLY A 76 12.07 12.18 16.70
N VAL A 77 12.32 13.22 17.51
CA VAL A 77 11.58 14.49 17.46
C VAL A 77 12.61 15.63 17.49
N LEU A 78 12.67 16.41 16.41
CA LEU A 78 13.60 17.52 16.26
C LEU A 78 12.87 18.81 15.85
N LEU A 79 13.27 19.92 16.46
CA LEU A 79 12.87 21.28 16.10
C LEU A 79 14.10 21.97 15.51
N TYR A 80 14.15 22.10 14.20
CA TYR A 80 15.25 22.80 13.53
C TYR A 80 14.92 24.27 13.28
N ASN A 81 15.74 25.15 13.83
CA ASN A 81 15.80 26.55 13.44
C ASN A 81 16.77 26.67 12.25
N LEU A 82 16.23 26.58 11.05
CA LEU A 82 17.00 26.55 9.80
C LEU A 82 17.83 27.81 9.60
N LEU A 83 17.36 28.96 10.09
CA LEU A 83 18.08 30.23 9.99
C LEU A 83 19.37 30.21 10.82
N VAL A 84 19.36 29.60 12.01
CA VAL A 84 20.57 29.44 12.83
C VAL A 84 21.48 28.37 12.21
N LEU A 85 20.93 27.21 11.86
CA LEU A 85 21.71 26.09 11.28
C LEU A 85 22.44 26.49 9.98
N LYS A 86 21.79 27.25 9.10
CA LYS A 86 22.45 27.74 7.87
C LYS A 86 23.56 28.75 8.16
N ARG A 87 23.36 29.68 9.10
CA ARG A 87 24.40 30.64 9.52
C ARG A 87 25.63 29.96 10.13
N MET A 88 25.45 28.80 10.75
CA MET A 88 26.54 28.00 11.32
C MET A 88 27.19 27.04 10.31
N GLU A 89 26.85 27.14 9.02
CA GLU A 89 27.31 26.21 7.98
C GLU A 89 27.09 24.74 8.39
N TRP A 90 25.90 24.40 8.91
CA TRP A 90 25.58 23.08 9.47
C TRP A 90 26.18 21.88 8.71
N PRO A 91 26.07 21.78 7.36
CA PRO A 91 26.67 20.68 6.60
C PRO A 91 28.16 20.49 6.82
N LYS A 92 28.91 21.59 6.91
CA LYS A 92 30.34 21.58 7.17
C LYS A 92 30.62 21.21 8.63
N LEU A 93 29.91 21.84 9.56
CA LEU A 93 30.04 21.61 11.00
C LEU A 93 29.88 20.13 11.36
N TRP A 94 28.74 19.51 11.01
CA TRP A 94 28.53 18.10 11.39
C TRP A 94 29.49 17.17 10.67
N SER A 95 29.90 17.48 9.43
CA SER A 95 30.87 16.67 8.68
C SER A 95 32.25 16.69 9.33
N GLU A 96 32.72 17.86 9.76
CA GLU A 96 34.01 18.03 10.45
C GLU A 96 34.02 17.37 11.83
N VAL A 97 32.95 17.52 12.62
CA VAL A 97 32.79 16.81 13.90
C VAL A 97 32.80 15.30 13.66
N THR A 98 32.00 14.80 12.71
CA THR A 98 31.93 13.37 12.39
C THR A 98 33.31 12.79 12.06
N LYS A 99 34.07 13.45 11.17
CA LYS A 99 35.42 13.02 10.79
C LYS A 99 36.34 12.89 12.00
N ARG A 100 36.35 13.89 12.88
CA ARG A 100 37.18 13.89 14.10
C ARG A 100 36.72 12.82 15.09
N THR A 101 35.42 12.72 15.34
CA THR A 101 34.85 11.77 16.31
C THR A 101 35.03 10.32 15.86
N THR A 102 34.87 10.02 14.56
CA THR A 102 35.06 8.66 14.04
C THR A 102 36.49 8.13 14.22
N LEU A 103 37.51 9.00 14.18
CA LEU A 103 38.90 8.60 14.44
C LEU A 103 39.11 8.08 15.88
N VAL A 104 38.29 8.54 16.83
CA VAL A 104 38.42 8.20 18.26
C VAL A 104 37.43 7.12 18.69
N TYR A 105 36.18 7.21 18.21
CA TYR A 105 35.07 6.37 18.68
C TYR A 105 34.65 5.30 17.66
N GLY A 106 35.26 5.28 16.47
CA GLY A 106 34.89 4.37 15.38
C GLY A 106 33.59 4.79 14.68
N PRO A 107 32.98 3.88 13.89
CA PRO A 107 31.76 4.19 13.14
C PRO A 107 30.58 4.50 14.07
N THR A 108 29.62 5.29 13.56
CA THR A 108 28.36 5.56 14.27
C THR A 108 27.56 4.27 14.48
N ARG A 109 26.90 4.14 15.63
CA ARG A 109 26.00 3.02 15.93
C ARG A 109 24.52 3.41 15.81
N LEU A 110 24.20 4.67 16.10
CA LEU A 110 22.85 5.27 15.97
C LEU A 110 22.79 6.34 14.88
N ALA A 111 23.69 6.26 13.89
CA ALA A 111 23.73 7.10 12.70
C ALA A 111 23.67 8.61 12.99
N ASP A 112 22.62 9.28 12.54
CA ASP A 112 22.44 10.73 12.70
C ASP A 112 22.27 11.15 14.16
N GLN A 113 21.74 10.30 15.03
CA GLN A 113 21.62 10.61 16.46
C GLN A 113 22.99 10.78 17.11
N ASP A 114 23.97 9.92 16.80
CA ASP A 114 25.33 10.02 17.33
C ASP A 114 26.02 11.30 16.87
N ILE A 115 25.85 11.65 15.58
CA ILE A 115 26.42 12.86 15.00
C ILE A 115 25.81 14.11 15.63
N ILE A 116 24.49 14.17 15.78
CA ILE A 116 23.80 15.31 16.41
C ILE A 116 24.27 15.47 17.86
N ASN A 117 24.38 14.39 18.62
CA ASN A 117 24.86 14.44 20.01
C ASN A 117 26.31 14.93 20.11
N ALA A 118 27.20 14.47 19.23
CA ALA A 118 28.58 14.92 19.20
C ALA A 118 28.70 16.41 18.88
N VAL A 119 27.92 16.91 17.90
CA VAL A 119 27.91 18.34 17.55
C VAL A 119 27.38 19.18 18.72
N LEU A 120 26.29 18.76 19.37
CA LEU A 120 25.72 19.45 20.53
C LEU A 120 26.69 19.44 21.71
N LYS A 121 27.48 18.38 21.89
CA LYS A 121 28.51 18.32 22.94
C LYS A 121 29.62 19.36 22.73
N GLU A 122 29.99 19.64 21.48
CA GLU A 122 30.97 20.70 21.15
C GLU A 122 30.35 22.10 21.11
N ASN A 123 29.03 22.23 20.88
CA ASN A 123 28.31 23.50 20.71
C ASN A 123 27.03 23.53 21.57
N PRO A 124 27.14 23.50 22.91
CA PRO A 124 25.99 23.33 23.81
C PRO A 124 24.97 24.48 23.73
N GLU A 125 25.37 25.69 23.33
CA GLU A 125 24.50 26.85 23.15
C GLU A 125 23.46 26.70 22.03
N MET A 126 23.66 25.73 21.12
CA MET A 126 22.70 25.39 20.07
C MET A 126 21.49 24.61 20.59
N LEU A 127 21.59 24.01 21.77
CA LEU A 127 20.60 23.09 22.33
C LEU A 127 19.41 23.84 22.92
N PHE A 128 18.21 23.46 22.50
CA PHE A 128 16.97 23.68 23.25
C PHE A 128 16.45 22.33 23.75
N GLU A 129 16.40 22.13 25.06
CA GLU A 129 15.88 20.88 25.62
C GLU A 129 14.36 20.86 25.55
N VAL A 130 13.83 19.97 24.70
CA VAL A 130 12.39 19.78 24.54
C VAL A 130 11.88 18.86 25.67
N PRO A 131 10.74 19.16 26.30
CA PRO A 131 10.20 18.34 27.38
C PRO A 131 10.00 16.87 27.00
N CYS A 132 10.25 15.98 27.96
CA CYS A 132 10.31 14.53 27.75
C CYS A 132 9.03 13.92 27.15
N TYR A 133 7.86 14.48 27.43
CA TYR A 133 6.56 13.98 26.98
C TYR A 133 6.28 14.23 25.49
N TRP A 134 7.12 15.03 24.82
CA TRP A 134 7.13 15.21 23.36
C TRP A 134 7.94 14.15 22.61
N ASN A 135 8.60 13.23 23.32
CA ASN A 135 9.25 12.07 22.72
C ASN A 135 9.35 10.96 23.78
N THR A 136 8.20 10.38 24.12
CA THR A 136 8.11 9.29 25.10
C THR A 136 8.60 8.01 24.45
N GLN A 137 9.87 7.67 24.70
CA GLN A 137 10.61 6.60 24.02
C GLN A 137 10.26 5.23 24.59
N LEU A 138 9.83 4.29 23.76
CA LEU A 138 9.46 2.94 24.18
C LEU A 138 10.49 1.92 23.68
N SER A 139 11.26 1.40 24.64
CA SER A 139 12.21 0.29 24.45
C SER A 139 12.26 -0.59 25.71
N ASP A 140 12.89 -1.77 25.60
CA ASP A 140 12.97 -2.76 26.68
C ASP A 140 13.69 -2.23 27.94
N ARG A 141 14.57 -1.22 27.80
CA ARG A 141 15.36 -0.64 28.91
C ARG A 141 15.11 0.86 29.08
N THR A 142 13.92 1.31 28.70
CA THR A 142 13.59 2.74 28.74
C THR A 142 13.31 3.24 30.14
N LEU A 143 13.61 4.52 30.39
CA LEU A 143 13.41 5.25 31.65
C LEU A 143 12.23 6.23 31.59
N SER A 144 11.44 6.16 30.52
CA SER A 144 10.34 7.09 30.21
C SER A 144 9.23 7.12 31.24
N GLN A 145 9.11 6.07 32.07
CA GLN A 145 8.09 6.00 33.11
C GLN A 145 8.17 7.16 34.10
N SER A 146 9.36 7.65 34.39
CA SER A 146 9.55 8.85 35.21
C SER A 146 8.85 10.08 34.62
N CYS A 147 8.84 10.20 33.29
CA CYS A 147 8.23 11.30 32.56
C CYS A 147 6.70 11.19 32.51
N TYR A 148 6.17 10.07 31.98
CA TYR A 148 4.73 9.95 31.73
C TYR A 148 3.89 9.69 33.00
N LYS A 149 4.53 9.47 34.16
CA LYS A 149 3.84 9.52 35.46
C LYS A 149 3.56 10.95 35.94
N GLN A 150 4.34 11.93 35.47
CA GLN A 150 4.27 13.32 35.91
C GLN A 150 3.62 14.24 34.86
N HIS A 151 3.59 13.79 33.60
CA HIS A 151 3.14 14.59 32.47
C HIS A 151 2.25 13.80 31.53
N VAL A 152 1.31 14.50 30.89
CA VAL A 152 0.47 13.94 29.83
C VAL A 152 1.34 13.68 28.60
N VAL A 153 1.37 12.45 28.12
CA VAL A 153 2.10 12.07 26.90
C VAL A 153 1.50 12.78 25.70
N LYS A 154 2.37 13.39 24.89
CA LYS A 154 2.00 14.10 23.66
C LYS A 154 2.44 13.33 22.40
N ILE A 155 3.61 12.69 22.47
CA ILE A 155 4.13 11.81 21.42
C ILE A 155 4.69 10.53 22.05
N ILE A 156 4.24 9.39 21.53
CA ILE A 156 4.75 8.06 21.80
C ILE A 156 5.76 7.71 20.70
N HIS A 157 6.92 7.16 21.02
CA HIS A 157 7.93 6.81 20.03
C HIS A 157 8.43 5.38 20.23
N TRP A 158 8.17 4.50 19.25
CA TRP A 158 8.56 3.08 19.28
C TRP A 158 9.99 2.87 18.79
N ASN A 159 10.94 3.54 19.45
CA ASN A 159 12.33 3.71 19.00
C ASN A 159 13.18 2.42 19.03
N SER A 160 12.65 1.31 19.54
CA SER A 160 13.32 0.01 19.51
C SER A 160 13.25 -0.64 18.11
N PRO A 161 14.24 -1.44 17.71
CA PRO A 161 14.12 -2.32 16.54
C PRO A 161 12.93 -3.28 16.62
N LYS A 162 12.48 -3.63 17.84
CA LYS A 162 11.30 -4.47 18.06
C LYS A 162 9.97 -3.74 17.81
N LYS A 163 10.00 -2.41 17.61
CA LYS A 163 8.82 -1.56 17.40
C LYS A 163 7.75 -1.83 18.48
N TYR A 164 6.53 -2.19 18.07
CA TYR A 164 5.42 -2.49 18.97
C TYR A 164 5.66 -3.71 19.86
N ASN A 165 6.62 -4.59 19.56
CA ASN A 165 6.91 -5.83 20.30
C ASN A 165 7.84 -5.64 21.50
N VAL A 166 8.08 -4.39 21.94
CA VAL A 166 8.89 -4.12 23.14
C VAL A 166 8.20 -4.60 24.41
N HIS A 167 9.02 -5.11 25.33
CA HIS A 167 8.56 -5.48 26.67
C HIS A 167 8.74 -4.28 27.60
N ASN A 168 7.65 -3.55 27.78
CA ASN A 168 7.56 -2.42 28.69
C ASN A 168 6.34 -2.63 29.58
N LYS A 169 6.46 -2.30 30.88
CA LYS A 169 5.38 -2.39 31.87
C LYS A 169 4.07 -1.74 31.41
N ASP A 170 4.15 -0.60 30.74
CA ASP A 170 3.00 0.16 30.25
C ASP A 170 2.86 0.06 28.71
N GLY A 171 3.55 -0.91 28.10
CA GLY A 171 3.62 -1.09 26.64
C GLY A 171 2.28 -1.45 26.01
N ASP A 172 1.43 -2.23 26.69
CA ASP A 172 0.10 -2.61 26.16
C ASP A 172 -0.83 -1.40 26.01
N TYR A 173 -0.81 -0.49 27.00
CA TYR A 173 -1.58 0.75 26.92
C TYR A 173 -1.19 1.57 25.68
N PHE A 174 0.11 1.81 25.49
CA PHE A 174 0.59 2.57 24.35
C PHE A 174 0.37 1.84 23.02
N ARG A 175 0.49 0.50 22.98
CA ARG A 175 0.17 -0.31 21.80
C ARG A 175 -1.28 -0.13 21.39
N ASN A 176 -2.21 -0.14 22.35
CA ASN A 176 -3.63 0.06 22.06
C ASN A 176 -3.90 1.45 21.48
N VAL A 177 -3.24 2.48 22.01
CA VAL A 177 -3.34 3.85 21.45
C VAL A 177 -2.83 3.89 20.02
N ALA A 178 -1.64 3.36 19.75
CA ALA A 178 -1.07 3.33 18.41
C ALA A 178 -1.91 2.50 17.42
N SER A 179 -2.39 1.34 17.86
CA SER A 179 -3.23 0.45 17.05
C SER A 179 -4.55 1.14 16.65
N GLY A 180 -5.15 1.92 17.55
CA GLY A 180 -6.34 2.70 17.22
C GLY A 180 -6.14 3.66 16.05
N PHE A 181 -4.97 4.33 15.95
CA PHE A 181 -4.67 5.18 14.80
C PHE A 181 -4.37 4.40 13.52
N MET A 182 -3.71 3.23 13.64
CA MET A 182 -3.42 2.37 12.48
C MET A 182 -4.70 1.75 11.90
N GLU A 183 -5.73 1.55 12.73
CA GLU A 183 -7.04 1.04 12.33
C GLU A 183 -7.96 2.09 11.69
N TYR A 184 -7.62 3.38 11.77
CA TYR A 184 -8.45 4.44 11.19
C TYR A 184 -8.44 4.39 9.68
N ASN A 185 -9.63 4.59 9.09
CA ASN A 185 -9.79 4.78 7.66
C ASN A 185 -9.10 6.09 7.25
N GLY A 186 -8.10 6.02 6.37
CA GLY A 186 -7.39 7.21 5.88
C GLY A 186 -8.30 8.23 5.19
N ASN A 187 -9.47 7.82 4.68
CA ASN A 187 -10.47 8.74 4.12
C ASN A 187 -11.09 9.62 5.21
N LEU A 188 -11.12 9.18 6.47
CA LEU A 188 -11.57 9.99 7.60
C LEU A 188 -10.69 11.23 7.77
N LEU A 189 -9.37 11.10 7.55
CA LEU A 189 -8.41 12.21 7.64
C LEU A 189 -8.56 13.23 6.52
N ARG A 190 -9.23 12.87 5.42
CA ARG A 190 -9.59 13.80 4.34
C ARG A 190 -10.86 14.58 4.64
N LYS A 191 -11.66 14.14 5.61
CA LYS A 191 -12.84 14.87 6.06
C LYS A 191 -12.42 15.92 7.07
N GLN A 192 -13.00 17.11 6.98
CA GLN A 192 -12.84 18.12 8.01
C GLN A 192 -13.68 17.72 9.23
N LEU A 193 -13.09 16.94 10.14
CA LEU A 193 -13.78 16.46 11.35
C LEU A 193 -13.88 17.53 12.44
N LEU A 194 -12.94 18.49 12.43
CA LEU A 194 -12.86 19.56 13.41
C LEU A 194 -13.01 20.89 12.68
N PHE A 195 -14.08 21.62 13.00
CA PHE A 195 -14.29 22.97 12.51
C PHE A 195 -13.62 23.95 13.47
N CYS A 196 -12.65 24.73 12.99
CA CYS A 196 -12.05 25.80 13.79
C CYS A 196 -13.06 26.93 14.08
N ASN A 197 -14.09 27.10 13.23
CA ASN A 197 -15.16 28.08 13.40
C ASN A 197 -16.53 27.39 13.45
N LYS A 198 -17.28 27.58 14.54
CA LYS A 198 -18.63 26.98 14.74
C LYS A 198 -19.66 27.36 13.67
N ALA A 199 -19.44 28.45 12.92
CA ALA A 199 -20.35 28.92 11.87
C ALA A 199 -20.37 28.02 10.61
N GLN A 200 -19.37 27.15 10.41
CA GLN A 200 -19.28 26.26 9.23
C GLN A 200 -19.99 24.91 9.40
N ALA A 201 -20.49 24.59 10.60
CA ALA A 201 -21.05 23.27 10.92
C ALA A 201 -22.52 23.08 10.47
N VAL A 202 -23.18 24.08 9.88
CA VAL A 202 -24.65 24.11 9.71
C VAL A 202 -25.14 23.54 8.36
N ALA A 203 -24.26 23.11 7.46
CA ALA A 203 -24.64 22.80 6.08
C ALA A 203 -24.49 21.32 5.69
N THR A 204 -25.10 20.38 6.42
CA THR A 204 -25.29 19.00 5.91
C THR A 204 -26.54 18.35 6.49
N ASN A 205 -27.71 18.92 6.22
CA ASN A 205 -28.97 18.16 6.27
C ASN A 205 -29.31 17.73 4.84
N HIS A 206 -28.75 16.60 4.41
CA HIS A 206 -29.21 15.95 3.19
C HIS A 206 -30.28 14.93 3.57
N SER A 207 -31.46 15.08 2.98
CA SER A 207 -32.47 14.02 2.93
C SER A 207 -31.86 12.80 2.24
N GLU A 208 -31.91 11.63 2.88
CA GLU A 208 -31.48 10.36 2.31
C GLU A 208 -32.38 9.99 1.12
N GLU A 209 -32.00 10.45 -0.05
CA GLU A 209 -32.59 10.03 -1.31
C GLU A 209 -32.07 8.63 -1.64
N LEU A 210 -32.92 7.70 -2.11
CA LEU A 210 -32.57 6.30 -2.35
C LEU A 210 -31.32 6.13 -3.25
N CYS A 211 -31.04 7.10 -4.12
CA CYS A 211 -29.92 7.10 -5.06
C CYS A 211 -28.72 7.97 -4.62
N SER A 212 -28.77 8.59 -3.44
CA SER A 212 -27.73 9.53 -2.98
C SER A 212 -26.35 8.89 -2.93
N GLU A 213 -26.26 7.60 -2.58
CA GLU A 213 -25.00 6.88 -2.55
C GLU A 213 -24.44 6.62 -3.95
N PHE A 214 -25.29 6.29 -4.93
CA PHE A 214 -24.86 6.17 -6.33
C PHE A 214 -24.34 7.51 -6.86
N HIS A 215 -25.07 8.60 -6.63
CA HIS A 215 -24.63 9.94 -7.04
C HIS A 215 -23.32 10.36 -6.38
N ARG A 216 -23.17 10.08 -5.07
CA ARG A 216 -21.92 10.30 -4.34
C ARG A 216 -20.77 9.57 -5.03
N LEU A 217 -20.94 8.27 -5.30
CA LEU A 217 -19.91 7.42 -5.89
C LEU A 217 -19.48 7.85 -7.29
N LEU A 218 -20.37 8.43 -8.10
CA LEU A 218 -20.02 9.02 -9.40
C LEU A 218 -19.11 10.25 -9.28
N SER A 219 -19.18 10.96 -8.16
CA SER A 219 -18.33 12.12 -7.86
C SER A 219 -17.13 11.78 -6.98
N THR A 220 -17.05 10.55 -6.46
CA THR A 220 -16.00 10.13 -5.54
C THR A 220 -14.68 9.96 -6.28
N SER A 221 -13.67 10.74 -5.88
CA SER A 221 -12.29 10.43 -6.21
C SER A 221 -11.79 9.33 -5.27
N TRP A 222 -11.70 8.10 -5.79
CA TRP A 222 -11.14 6.98 -5.06
C TRP A 222 -9.68 7.24 -4.69
N ARG A 223 -9.32 6.95 -3.44
CA ARG A 223 -7.92 6.93 -3.05
C ARG A 223 -7.31 5.67 -3.64
N THR A 224 -6.30 5.84 -4.47
CA THR A 224 -5.64 4.75 -5.19
C THR A 224 -4.13 4.84 -4.98
N LEU A 225 -3.52 3.72 -4.61
CA LEU A 225 -2.09 3.53 -4.54
C LEU A 225 -1.68 2.57 -5.67
N LEU A 226 -1.09 3.10 -6.72
CA LEU A 226 -0.60 2.31 -7.84
C LEU A 226 0.78 1.73 -7.52
N PHE A 227 1.02 0.48 -7.93
CA PHE A 227 2.33 -0.16 -7.82
C PHE A 227 2.91 -0.07 -6.40
N PHE A 228 2.15 -0.50 -5.39
CA PHE A 228 2.64 -0.52 -4.00
C PHE A 228 3.78 -1.53 -3.77
N ARG A 229 4.10 -2.30 -4.80
CA ARG A 229 5.28 -3.15 -4.92
C ARG A 229 5.92 -2.91 -6.30
N GLU A 230 7.24 -3.04 -6.35
CA GLU A 230 8.01 -2.88 -7.60
C GLU A 230 7.51 -3.85 -8.68
N TYR A 231 7.20 -3.31 -9.86
CA TYR A 231 6.80 -4.07 -11.05
C TYR A 231 7.87 -3.94 -12.14
N LYS A 232 8.32 -5.08 -12.66
CA LYS A 232 9.30 -5.20 -13.75
C LYS A 232 8.89 -6.32 -14.69
N HIS A 233 8.66 -5.98 -15.95
CA HIS A 233 8.37 -6.91 -17.03
C HIS A 233 8.85 -6.36 -18.37
N SER A 234 9.40 -7.23 -19.24
CA SER A 234 9.83 -6.86 -20.59
C SER A 234 8.74 -7.24 -21.58
N VAL A 235 8.05 -6.25 -22.13
CA VAL A 235 6.90 -6.44 -23.01
C VAL A 235 7.32 -7.06 -24.36
N SER A 236 6.57 -8.07 -24.80
CA SER A 236 6.70 -8.66 -26.15
C SER A 236 5.51 -8.32 -27.06
N VAL A 237 5.64 -8.57 -28.37
CA VAL A 237 4.63 -8.17 -29.38
C VAL A 237 3.27 -8.86 -29.21
N ASN A 238 3.27 -10.08 -28.68
CA ASN A 238 2.05 -10.87 -28.49
C ASN A 238 1.70 -11.06 -27.02
N ASP A 239 2.32 -10.26 -26.15
CA ASP A 239 2.22 -10.40 -24.71
C ASP A 239 0.79 -10.16 -24.20
N VAL A 240 0.41 -10.90 -23.16
CA VAL A 240 -0.94 -10.89 -22.59
C VAL A 240 -0.84 -10.68 -21.09
N THR A 241 -1.39 -9.58 -20.59
CA THR A 241 -1.52 -9.36 -19.14
C THR A 241 -2.84 -9.92 -18.64
N PHE A 242 -2.80 -10.74 -17.58
CA PHE A 242 -3.99 -11.13 -16.83
C PHE A 242 -4.43 -9.95 -15.97
N VAL A 243 -5.65 -9.46 -16.16
CA VAL A 243 -6.19 -8.31 -15.42
C VAL A 243 -7.33 -8.78 -14.55
N ALA A 244 -7.19 -8.58 -13.24
CA ALA A 244 -8.24 -8.89 -12.28
C ALA A 244 -8.27 -7.88 -11.13
N GLN A 245 -9.42 -7.83 -10.48
CA GLN A 245 -9.63 -7.11 -9.24
C GLN A 245 -9.98 -8.11 -8.14
N LEU A 246 -9.71 -7.77 -6.88
CA LEU A 246 -10.03 -8.64 -5.76
C LEU A 246 -10.24 -7.88 -4.44
N SER A 247 -11.05 -8.45 -3.57
CA SER A 247 -11.19 -8.06 -2.17
C SER A 247 -10.13 -8.73 -1.30
N TYR A 248 -9.93 -8.21 -0.08
CA TYR A 248 -8.97 -8.74 0.89
C TYR A 248 -9.15 -10.24 1.20
N ASP A 249 -10.40 -10.73 1.28
CA ASP A 249 -10.70 -12.15 1.58
C ASP A 249 -10.30 -13.12 0.46
N ARG A 250 -9.95 -12.61 -0.73
CA ARG A 250 -9.43 -13.40 -1.85
C ARG A 250 -7.92 -13.39 -1.97
N LEU A 251 -7.20 -12.76 -1.06
CA LEU A 251 -5.74 -12.58 -1.14
C LEU A 251 -4.95 -13.90 -1.35
N GLN A 252 -5.40 -15.00 -0.75
CA GLN A 252 -4.75 -16.30 -0.88
C GLN A 252 -4.80 -16.89 -2.30
N THR A 253 -5.80 -16.50 -3.10
CA THR A 253 -5.98 -17.00 -4.48
C THR A 253 -4.85 -16.55 -5.43
N ILE A 254 -4.16 -15.46 -5.10
CA ILE A 254 -3.07 -14.91 -5.92
C ILE A 254 -1.96 -15.94 -6.12
N GLU A 255 -1.62 -16.70 -5.08
CA GLU A 255 -0.56 -17.72 -5.19
C GLU A 255 -0.92 -18.81 -6.21
N GLU A 256 -2.18 -19.25 -6.23
CA GLU A 256 -2.66 -20.25 -7.18
C GLU A 256 -2.73 -19.69 -8.61
N LEU A 257 -3.15 -18.44 -8.77
CA LEU A 257 -3.14 -17.76 -10.06
C LEU A 257 -1.71 -17.67 -10.62
N VAL A 258 -0.75 -17.21 -9.82
CA VAL A 258 0.66 -17.05 -10.22
C VAL A 258 1.31 -18.39 -10.57
N LYS A 259 0.91 -19.50 -9.94
CA LYS A 259 1.35 -20.86 -10.30
C LYS A 259 0.81 -21.33 -11.67
N CYS A 260 -0.26 -20.70 -12.17
CA CYS A 260 -0.93 -21.10 -13.41
C CYS A 260 -0.75 -20.10 -14.55
N TRP A 261 -0.35 -18.85 -14.25
CA TRP A 261 -0.14 -17.80 -15.23
C TRP A 261 1.30 -17.27 -15.17
N PRO A 262 2.21 -17.75 -16.03
CA PRO A 262 3.59 -17.27 -16.05
C PRO A 262 3.74 -15.87 -16.66
N GLY A 263 2.77 -15.40 -17.43
CA GLY A 263 2.74 -14.06 -18.01
C GLY A 263 2.62 -12.93 -16.98
N PRO A 264 2.61 -11.66 -17.44
CA PRO A 264 2.36 -10.50 -16.57
C PRO A 264 0.93 -10.51 -16.02
N ILE A 265 0.77 -9.92 -14.82
CA ILE A 265 -0.53 -9.81 -14.13
C ILE A 265 -0.70 -8.37 -13.61
N SER A 266 -1.90 -7.81 -13.72
CA SER A 266 -2.32 -6.55 -13.08
C SER A 266 -3.46 -6.83 -12.10
N LEU A 267 -3.22 -6.61 -10.80
CA LEU A 267 -4.15 -6.87 -9.71
C LEU A 267 -4.55 -5.58 -9.00
N THR A 268 -5.85 -5.30 -8.94
CA THR A 268 -6.40 -4.18 -8.15
C THR A 268 -7.08 -4.70 -6.88
N LEU A 269 -6.48 -4.42 -5.72
CA LEU A 269 -7.00 -4.81 -4.40
C LEU A 269 -7.96 -3.74 -3.87
N TYR A 270 -9.17 -4.14 -3.46
CA TYR A 270 -10.11 -3.27 -2.72
C TYR A 270 -9.99 -3.53 -1.22
N VAL A 271 -9.33 -2.61 -0.51
CA VAL A 271 -8.83 -2.83 0.86
C VAL A 271 -9.00 -1.60 1.76
N SER A 272 -9.12 -1.80 3.07
CA SER A 272 -8.89 -0.76 4.06
C SER A 272 -7.39 -0.51 4.28
N ASP A 273 -7.01 0.55 5.00
CA ASP A 273 -5.60 0.80 5.34
C ASP A 273 -4.96 -0.38 6.11
N PRO A 274 -5.60 -0.97 7.15
CA PRO A 274 -5.05 -2.16 7.81
C PRO A 274 -4.99 -3.40 6.92
N GLU A 275 -5.97 -3.58 6.04
CA GLU A 275 -5.98 -4.70 5.09
C GLU A 275 -4.82 -4.58 4.10
N LEU A 276 -4.50 -3.37 3.63
CA LEU A 276 -3.34 -3.14 2.76
C LEU A 276 -2.03 -3.54 3.45
N GLU A 277 -1.83 -3.15 4.72
CA GLU A 277 -0.64 -3.55 5.48
C GLU A 277 -0.52 -5.08 5.57
N LYS A 278 -1.62 -5.76 5.89
CA LYS A 278 -1.68 -7.22 5.91
C LYS A 278 -1.43 -7.84 4.53
N SER A 279 -1.94 -7.23 3.46
CA SER A 279 -1.69 -7.65 2.08
C SER A 279 -0.22 -7.52 1.71
N ILE A 280 0.43 -6.40 2.04
CA ILE A 280 1.86 -6.20 1.83
C ILE A 280 2.66 -7.26 2.59
N SER A 281 2.31 -7.52 3.85
CA SER A 281 2.99 -8.56 4.65
C SER A 281 2.84 -9.94 4.02
N PHE A 282 1.63 -10.33 3.60
CA PHE A 282 1.38 -11.62 2.97
C PHE A 282 2.18 -11.79 1.67
N ILE A 283 2.14 -10.78 0.79
CA ILE A 283 2.86 -10.78 -0.48
C ILE A 283 4.37 -10.86 -0.23
N SER A 284 4.86 -10.13 0.78
CA SER A 284 6.28 -10.08 1.15
C SER A 284 6.76 -11.26 1.98
N SER A 285 5.87 -12.13 2.45
CA SER A 285 6.22 -13.38 3.16
C SER A 285 6.07 -14.62 2.28
N SER A 286 5.34 -14.53 1.17
CA SER A 286 5.16 -15.64 0.24
C SER A 286 6.40 -15.86 -0.62
N ASP A 287 6.97 -17.07 -0.58
CA ASP A 287 8.13 -17.43 -1.40
C ASP A 287 7.84 -17.32 -2.90
N ILE A 288 6.60 -17.59 -3.31
CA ILE A 288 6.17 -17.59 -4.70
C ILE A 288 5.98 -16.16 -5.21
N LEU A 289 5.29 -15.34 -4.42
CA LEU A 289 4.98 -13.97 -4.83
C LEU A 289 6.22 -13.08 -4.78
N GLN A 290 7.10 -13.24 -3.79
CA GLN A 290 8.33 -12.45 -3.66
C GLN A 290 9.25 -12.57 -4.89
N GLN A 291 9.30 -13.75 -5.52
CA GLN A 291 10.15 -14.02 -6.67
C GLN A 291 9.59 -13.47 -8.00
N ARG A 292 8.31 -13.06 -8.02
CA ARG A 292 7.61 -12.61 -9.23
C ARG A 292 7.60 -11.10 -9.31
N SER A 293 8.40 -10.52 -10.21
CA SER A 293 8.44 -9.07 -10.45
C SER A 293 7.40 -8.59 -11.48
N ASN A 294 6.82 -9.49 -12.25
CA ASN A 294 5.85 -9.17 -13.31
C ASN A 294 4.39 -9.25 -12.83
N VAL A 295 4.15 -9.05 -11.53
CA VAL A 295 2.81 -8.88 -10.95
C VAL A 295 2.69 -7.45 -10.45
N ALA A 296 1.85 -6.65 -11.11
CA ALA A 296 1.54 -5.29 -10.70
C ALA A 296 0.46 -5.35 -9.63
N TYR A 297 0.72 -4.71 -8.49
CA TYR A 297 -0.22 -4.63 -7.38
C TYR A 297 -0.65 -3.19 -7.17
N HIS A 298 -1.96 -2.95 -7.28
CA HIS A 298 -2.60 -1.67 -7.04
C HIS A 298 -3.57 -1.82 -5.85
N ALA A 299 -3.75 -0.77 -5.08
CA ALA A 299 -4.72 -0.74 -3.99
C ALA A 299 -5.69 0.42 -4.20
N VAL A 300 -6.98 0.15 -4.12
CA VAL A 300 -8.03 1.15 -4.02
C VAL A 300 -8.67 1.04 -2.64
N PHE A 301 -8.73 2.16 -1.92
CA PHE A 301 -9.15 2.15 -0.54
C PHE A 301 -10.68 2.19 -0.39
N LYS A 302 -11.22 1.35 0.50
CA LYS A 302 -12.65 1.25 0.78
C LYS A 302 -13.29 2.60 1.14
N ASP A 303 -14.37 2.95 0.45
CA ASP A 303 -15.14 4.17 0.69
C ASP A 303 -16.64 4.00 0.39
N GLY A 304 -17.44 3.78 1.44
CA GLY A 304 -18.87 3.43 1.33
C GLY A 304 -19.11 1.93 1.32
N ASP A 305 -20.37 1.55 1.10
CA ASP A 305 -20.83 0.18 1.31
C ASP A 305 -20.81 -0.67 0.03
N PHE A 306 -20.80 -0.02 -1.13
CA PHE A 306 -20.77 -0.71 -2.43
C PHE A 306 -19.37 -1.13 -2.86
N TYR A 307 -19.32 -2.26 -3.58
CA TYR A 307 -18.10 -2.77 -4.23
C TYR A 307 -17.97 -2.18 -5.65
N PRO A 308 -17.01 -1.27 -5.91
CA PRO A 308 -16.91 -0.54 -7.16
C PRO A 308 -16.20 -1.34 -8.27
N ILE A 309 -16.75 -2.51 -8.62
CA ILE A 309 -16.08 -3.54 -9.44
C ILE A 309 -15.48 -3.01 -10.75
N ASN A 310 -16.22 -2.19 -11.49
CA ASN A 310 -15.81 -1.70 -12.80
C ASN A 310 -14.70 -0.65 -12.69
N MET A 311 -14.76 0.24 -11.70
CA MET A 311 -13.66 1.16 -11.39
C MET A 311 -12.39 0.38 -11.00
N LEU A 312 -12.50 -0.70 -10.23
CA LEU A 312 -11.33 -1.53 -9.87
C LEU A 312 -10.70 -2.22 -11.10
N ARG A 313 -11.54 -2.73 -12.02
CA ARG A 313 -11.10 -3.29 -13.31
C ARG A 313 -10.37 -2.23 -14.13
N ASN A 314 -10.92 -1.03 -14.24
CA ASN A 314 -10.32 0.07 -14.98
C ASN A 314 -9.00 0.54 -14.38
N VAL A 315 -8.88 0.61 -13.05
CA VAL A 315 -7.59 0.91 -12.39
C VAL A 315 -6.51 -0.06 -12.84
N GLY A 316 -6.79 -1.36 -12.88
CA GLY A 316 -5.83 -2.38 -13.30
C GLY A 316 -5.54 -2.34 -14.80
N LEU A 317 -6.59 -2.18 -15.62
CA LEU A 317 -6.52 -2.11 -17.08
C LEU A 317 -5.69 -0.92 -17.57
N ARG A 318 -5.89 0.28 -17.00
CA ARG A 318 -5.17 1.51 -17.36
C ARG A 318 -3.65 1.40 -17.15
N GLN A 319 -3.19 0.50 -16.29
CA GLN A 319 -1.76 0.31 -16.01
C GLN A 319 -1.09 -0.75 -16.90
N VAL A 320 -1.85 -1.45 -17.75
CA VAL A 320 -1.30 -2.51 -18.61
C VAL A 320 -0.48 -1.93 -19.76
N GLN A 321 0.71 -2.49 -19.96
CA GLN A 321 1.62 -2.11 -21.05
C GLN A 321 1.67 -3.14 -22.19
N THR A 322 1.16 -4.37 -21.97
CA THR A 322 1.17 -5.42 -22.99
C THR A 322 0.14 -5.14 -24.09
N PRO A 323 0.38 -5.57 -25.35
CA PRO A 323 -0.55 -5.34 -26.46
C PRO A 323 -1.94 -5.96 -26.24
N TYR A 324 -2.01 -7.06 -25.49
CA TYR A 324 -3.25 -7.77 -25.19
C TYR A 324 -3.50 -7.87 -23.68
N VAL A 325 -4.77 -7.99 -23.32
CA VAL A 325 -5.25 -8.21 -21.96
C VAL A 325 -6.14 -9.44 -21.92
N PHE A 326 -6.01 -10.23 -20.86
CA PHE A 326 -6.98 -11.25 -20.50
C PHE A 326 -7.81 -10.73 -19.33
N LEU A 327 -9.07 -10.37 -19.61
CA LEU A 327 -10.00 -9.83 -18.63
C LEU A 327 -10.69 -10.99 -17.92
N ALA A 328 -10.32 -11.23 -16.66
CA ALA A 328 -10.79 -12.37 -15.89
C ALA A 328 -11.08 -12.00 -14.42
N ASP A 329 -11.89 -12.81 -13.76
CA ASP A 329 -12.14 -12.66 -12.32
C ASP A 329 -11.09 -13.46 -11.53
N ILE A 330 -10.73 -12.96 -10.35
CA ILE A 330 -9.67 -13.55 -9.51
C ILE A 330 -9.98 -15.00 -9.07
N ASP A 331 -11.27 -15.36 -9.04
CA ASP A 331 -11.73 -16.70 -8.66
C ASP A 331 -11.45 -17.77 -9.74
N PHE A 332 -10.97 -17.38 -10.93
CA PHE A 332 -10.63 -18.31 -12.00
C PHE A 332 -9.15 -18.65 -12.02
N LEU A 333 -8.89 -19.96 -12.11
CA LEU A 333 -7.55 -20.47 -12.38
C LEU A 333 -7.44 -20.78 -13.89
N PRO A 334 -6.57 -20.09 -14.63
CA PRO A 334 -6.35 -20.42 -16.03
C PRO A 334 -5.70 -21.79 -16.16
N ASN A 335 -5.90 -22.44 -17.30
CA ASN A 335 -5.10 -23.62 -17.64
C ASN A 335 -3.61 -23.21 -17.63
N LYS A 336 -2.74 -24.02 -17.02
CA LYS A 336 -1.31 -23.71 -16.88
C LYS A 336 -0.60 -23.36 -18.18
N ASN A 337 -1.07 -23.91 -19.31
CA ASN A 337 -0.49 -23.67 -20.63
C ASN A 337 -1.25 -22.59 -21.43
N LEU A 338 -2.28 -21.96 -20.83
CA LEU A 338 -3.12 -21.01 -21.55
C LEU A 338 -2.32 -19.81 -22.03
N TYR A 339 -1.41 -19.28 -21.20
CA TYR A 339 -0.56 -18.17 -21.58
C TYR A 339 0.27 -18.50 -22.82
N GLU A 340 1.02 -19.61 -22.82
CA GLU A 340 1.84 -20.01 -23.96
C GLU A 340 1.00 -20.31 -25.21
N MET A 341 -0.19 -20.89 -25.03
CA MET A 341 -1.14 -21.10 -26.12
C MET A 341 -1.59 -19.77 -26.74
N LEU A 342 -1.93 -18.79 -25.92
CA LEU A 342 -2.34 -17.45 -26.38
C LEU A 342 -1.20 -16.75 -27.11
N ILE A 343 0.03 -16.73 -26.56
CA ILE A 343 1.18 -16.10 -27.22
C ILE A 343 1.41 -16.68 -28.62
N LYS A 344 1.38 -18.02 -28.75
CA LYS A 344 1.55 -18.71 -30.05
C LYS A 344 0.42 -18.39 -31.02
N HIS A 345 -0.80 -18.35 -30.50
CA HIS A 345 -1.99 -18.15 -31.32
C HIS A 345 -2.13 -16.70 -31.81
N LEU A 346 -1.81 -15.73 -30.94
CA LEU A 346 -1.75 -14.31 -31.30
C LEU A 346 -0.63 -14.04 -32.31
N PHE A 347 0.48 -14.77 -32.24
CA PHE A 347 1.54 -14.69 -33.26
C PHE A 347 1.06 -15.16 -34.64
N SER A 348 0.25 -16.23 -34.71
CA SER A 348 -0.27 -16.76 -35.98
C SER A 348 -1.47 -15.97 -36.51
N MET A 349 -2.28 -15.38 -35.63
CA MET A 349 -3.37 -14.47 -35.99
C MET A 349 -2.80 -13.08 -36.32
N ALA A 350 -2.29 -12.89 -37.54
CA ALA A 350 -1.64 -11.65 -38.00
C ALA A 350 -2.43 -10.34 -37.72
N PHE A 351 -3.76 -10.39 -37.54
CA PHE A 351 -4.60 -9.24 -37.19
C PHE A 351 -5.72 -9.60 -36.19
N MET A 352 -5.61 -9.07 -34.98
CA MET A 352 -6.61 -9.09 -33.89
C MET A 352 -7.48 -7.82 -33.83
N GLU A 353 -7.38 -6.96 -34.85
CA GLU A 353 -8.22 -5.76 -34.96
C GLU A 353 -9.70 -6.19 -35.07
N ASN A 354 -10.54 -5.63 -34.20
CA ASN A 354 -11.96 -5.97 -34.05
C ASN A 354 -12.24 -7.45 -33.75
N LYS A 355 -11.37 -8.10 -32.96
CA LYS A 355 -11.57 -9.49 -32.51
C LYS A 355 -11.33 -9.62 -31.01
N ALA A 356 -12.15 -10.43 -30.36
CA ALA A 356 -11.94 -10.92 -29.01
C ALA A 356 -11.88 -12.45 -29.02
N LEU A 357 -10.92 -13.03 -28.31
CA LEU A 357 -10.85 -14.48 -28.10
C LEU A 357 -11.62 -14.80 -26.82
N VAL A 358 -12.63 -15.66 -26.93
CA VAL A 358 -13.36 -16.16 -25.76
C VAL A 358 -12.61 -17.33 -25.14
N VAL A 359 -12.35 -17.26 -23.84
CA VAL A 359 -11.82 -18.36 -23.03
C VAL A 359 -13.00 -19.00 -22.27
N PRO A 360 -13.33 -20.28 -22.54
CA PRO A 360 -14.47 -20.93 -21.91
C PRO A 360 -14.21 -21.23 -20.42
N ALA A 361 -15.21 -20.92 -19.60
CA ALA A 361 -15.18 -21.10 -18.15
C ALA A 361 -15.96 -22.33 -17.69
N PHE A 362 -15.47 -22.95 -16.63
CA PHE A 362 -16.03 -24.17 -16.04
C PHE A 362 -15.96 -24.10 -14.51
N GLU A 363 -16.87 -24.78 -13.82
CA GLU A 363 -16.91 -24.88 -12.36
C GLU A 363 -16.89 -26.33 -11.89
N ILE A 364 -16.25 -26.55 -10.74
CA ILE A 364 -16.15 -27.86 -10.09
C ILE A 364 -17.29 -27.98 -9.07
N GLN A 365 -18.09 -29.03 -9.17
CA GLN A 365 -19.33 -29.18 -8.40
C GLN A 365 -19.15 -29.62 -6.93
N SER A 366 -17.95 -30.06 -6.53
CA SER A 366 -17.70 -30.53 -5.16
C SER A 366 -16.28 -30.25 -4.70
N TYR A 367 -16.16 -29.75 -3.47
CA TYR A 367 -14.89 -29.50 -2.80
C TYR A 367 -14.12 -30.84 -2.66
N GLY A 368 -12.86 -30.88 -3.08
CA GLY A 368 -12.03 -32.10 -3.07
C GLY A 368 -11.90 -32.81 -4.43
N ASN A 369 -12.70 -32.43 -5.43
CA ASN A 369 -12.46 -32.87 -6.81
C ASN A 369 -11.15 -32.26 -7.34
N LEU A 370 -10.36 -33.05 -8.05
CA LEU A 370 -9.11 -32.60 -8.66
C LEU A 370 -9.38 -31.57 -9.76
N ILE A 371 -8.70 -30.43 -9.68
CA ILE A 371 -8.74 -29.40 -10.72
C ILE A 371 -8.17 -29.98 -12.03
N PRO A 372 -8.94 -29.99 -13.13
CA PRO A 372 -8.45 -30.49 -14.41
C PRO A 372 -7.24 -29.70 -14.90
N ARG A 373 -6.14 -30.39 -15.21
CA ARG A 373 -4.89 -29.75 -15.68
C ARG A 373 -4.80 -29.61 -17.20
N ASN A 374 -5.70 -30.24 -17.95
CA ASN A 374 -5.74 -30.20 -19.41
C ASN A 374 -7.14 -30.54 -19.94
N LYS A 375 -7.38 -30.28 -21.24
CA LYS A 375 -8.66 -30.51 -21.91
C LYS A 375 -9.15 -31.95 -21.76
N LYS A 376 -8.25 -32.94 -21.86
CA LYS A 376 -8.61 -34.37 -21.70
C LYS A 376 -9.20 -34.68 -20.32
N GLN A 377 -8.59 -34.16 -19.25
CA GLN A 377 -9.11 -34.31 -17.89
C GLN A 377 -10.42 -33.55 -17.70
N LEU A 378 -10.53 -32.36 -18.29
CA LEU A 378 -11.74 -31.53 -18.24
C LEU A 378 -12.92 -32.22 -18.93
N LEU A 379 -12.71 -32.82 -20.10
CA LEU A 379 -13.72 -33.63 -20.81
C LEU A 379 -14.18 -34.85 -20.00
N LYS A 380 -13.26 -35.50 -19.26
CA LYS A 380 -13.62 -36.58 -18.33
C LYS A 380 -14.52 -36.06 -17.20
N GLY A 381 -14.21 -34.88 -16.67
CA GLY A 381 -14.99 -34.16 -15.66
C GLY A 381 -16.39 -33.74 -16.13
N LEU A 382 -16.51 -33.34 -17.40
CA LEU A 382 -17.80 -33.04 -18.02
C LEU A 382 -18.64 -34.31 -18.18
N LYS A 383 -18.02 -35.42 -18.60
CA LYS A 383 -18.70 -36.70 -18.81
C LYS A 383 -19.26 -37.29 -17.51
N ASN A 384 -18.52 -37.20 -16.42
CA ASN A 384 -18.96 -37.71 -15.11
C ASN A 384 -19.66 -36.65 -14.25
N LYS A 385 -19.93 -35.46 -14.80
CA LYS A 385 -20.60 -34.32 -14.14
C LYS A 385 -19.87 -33.79 -12.90
N SER A 386 -18.59 -34.10 -12.71
CA SER A 386 -17.78 -33.48 -11.64
C SER A 386 -17.36 -32.05 -11.97
N VAL A 387 -17.42 -31.69 -13.25
CA VAL A 387 -17.20 -30.34 -13.78
C VAL A 387 -18.35 -30.00 -14.72
N VAL A 388 -18.83 -28.76 -14.68
CA VAL A 388 -19.88 -28.26 -15.58
C VAL A 388 -19.48 -26.90 -16.15
N PRO A 389 -20.10 -26.44 -17.26
CA PRO A 389 -19.95 -25.06 -17.71
C PRO A 389 -20.34 -24.09 -16.58
N PHE A 390 -19.53 -23.04 -16.41
CA PHE A 390 -19.67 -22.07 -15.33
C PHE A 390 -21.08 -21.46 -15.28
N LEU A 391 -21.68 -21.42 -14.08
CA LEU A 391 -23.04 -20.93 -13.80
C LEU A 391 -24.16 -21.51 -14.67
N SER A 392 -23.95 -22.64 -15.35
CA SER A 392 -24.94 -23.20 -16.27
C SER A 392 -26.29 -23.55 -15.64
N SER A 393 -26.34 -23.76 -14.31
CA SER A 393 -27.57 -24.03 -13.56
C SER A 393 -28.27 -22.77 -13.03
N ILE A 394 -27.59 -21.61 -13.01
CA ILE A 394 -28.07 -20.37 -12.38
C ILE A 394 -28.30 -19.28 -13.46
N TRP A 395 -27.34 -19.14 -14.38
CA TRP A 395 -27.31 -18.11 -15.41
C TRP A 395 -26.81 -18.70 -16.74
N SER A 396 -27.61 -19.59 -17.33
CA SER A 396 -27.25 -20.30 -18.55
C SER A 396 -27.01 -19.37 -19.74
N LEU A 397 -27.80 -18.30 -19.86
CA LEU A 397 -27.69 -17.32 -20.95
C LEU A 397 -26.32 -16.63 -20.97
N GLY A 398 -25.72 -16.38 -19.79
CA GLY A 398 -24.44 -15.67 -19.70
C GLY A 398 -23.26 -16.35 -20.36
N HIS A 399 -23.32 -17.66 -20.59
CA HIS A 399 -22.24 -18.38 -21.26
C HIS A 399 -22.70 -19.25 -22.44
N ALA A 400 -24.01 -19.38 -22.68
CA ALA A 400 -24.57 -20.20 -23.75
C ALA A 400 -23.97 -19.93 -25.15
N PRO A 401 -23.75 -18.68 -25.58
CA PRO A 401 -23.18 -18.38 -26.90
C PRO A 401 -21.81 -19.03 -27.14
N THR A 402 -21.04 -19.30 -26.07
CA THR A 402 -19.76 -20.02 -26.14
C THR A 402 -19.88 -21.38 -26.85
N ASN A 403 -21.07 -21.99 -26.93
CA ASN A 403 -21.30 -23.28 -27.57
C ASN A 403 -20.36 -24.38 -27.06
N TYR A 404 -20.55 -24.76 -25.79
CA TYR A 404 -19.72 -25.76 -25.12
C TYR A 404 -19.73 -27.13 -25.81
N GLU A 405 -20.79 -27.52 -26.53
CA GLU A 405 -20.82 -28.77 -27.28
C GLU A 405 -19.82 -28.73 -28.46
N LYS A 406 -19.77 -27.63 -29.20
CA LYS A 406 -18.75 -27.41 -30.23
C LYS A 406 -17.35 -27.32 -29.63
N TRP A 407 -17.20 -26.63 -28.48
CA TRP A 407 -15.90 -26.53 -27.80
C TRP A 407 -15.28 -27.88 -27.45
N LYS A 408 -16.10 -28.87 -27.03
CA LYS A 408 -15.61 -30.18 -26.59
C LYS A 408 -14.79 -30.88 -27.68
N THR A 409 -15.18 -30.75 -28.94
CA THR A 409 -14.54 -31.41 -30.10
C THR A 409 -13.64 -30.49 -30.91
N ALA A 410 -13.64 -29.18 -30.65
CA ALA A 410 -12.84 -28.22 -31.40
C ALA A 410 -11.35 -28.24 -31.03
N ASP A 411 -10.47 -28.48 -32.00
CA ASP A 411 -9.02 -28.38 -31.82
C ASP A 411 -8.45 -27.02 -32.27
N GLU A 412 -9.25 -26.24 -33.00
CA GLU A 412 -8.97 -24.88 -33.44
C GLU A 412 -10.04 -23.91 -32.93
N PRO A 413 -9.74 -22.61 -32.78
CA PRO A 413 -10.73 -21.61 -32.43
C PRO A 413 -11.86 -21.55 -33.47
N TYR A 414 -13.05 -21.18 -33.01
CA TYR A 414 -14.22 -21.02 -33.85
C TYR A 414 -14.96 -19.74 -33.50
N LYS A 415 -15.65 -19.19 -34.49
CA LYS A 415 -16.49 -18.01 -34.30
C LYS A 415 -17.69 -18.36 -33.41
N VAL A 416 -17.90 -17.53 -32.40
CA VAL A 416 -19.10 -17.45 -31.56
C VAL A 416 -19.94 -16.27 -32.06
N MET A 417 -21.26 -16.41 -32.04
CA MET A 417 -22.18 -15.31 -32.30
C MET A 417 -22.56 -14.69 -30.96
N TRP A 418 -22.42 -13.37 -30.82
CA TRP A 418 -22.88 -12.67 -29.62
C TRP A 418 -24.41 -12.77 -29.49
N GLU A 419 -24.90 -12.88 -28.26
CA GLU A 419 -26.32 -12.83 -27.91
C GLU A 419 -26.50 -11.95 -26.64
N PRO A 420 -27.71 -11.38 -26.40
CA PRO A 420 -27.99 -10.68 -25.16
C PRO A 420 -27.62 -11.50 -23.92
N ASP A 421 -27.27 -10.82 -22.83
CA ASP A 421 -26.84 -11.39 -21.55
C ASP A 421 -25.45 -12.06 -21.56
N TYR A 422 -24.76 -12.15 -22.71
CA TYR A 422 -23.48 -12.83 -22.83
C TYR A 422 -22.37 -12.17 -21.98
N GLU A 423 -21.74 -12.98 -21.12
CA GLU A 423 -20.77 -12.55 -20.12
C GLU A 423 -19.45 -13.38 -20.19
N PRO A 424 -18.77 -13.46 -21.36
CA PRO A 424 -17.55 -14.26 -21.52
C PRO A 424 -16.34 -13.70 -20.78
N TYR A 425 -15.32 -14.55 -20.66
CA TYR A 425 -13.95 -14.15 -20.33
C TYR A 425 -13.14 -14.02 -21.61
N VAL A 426 -12.52 -12.86 -21.83
CA VAL A 426 -12.02 -12.48 -23.15
C VAL A 426 -10.55 -12.07 -23.14
N VAL A 427 -9.84 -12.47 -24.18
CA VAL A 427 -8.50 -11.96 -24.53
C VAL A 427 -8.65 -11.03 -25.72
N VAL A 428 -8.31 -9.76 -25.53
CA VAL A 428 -8.55 -8.68 -26.51
C VAL A 428 -7.38 -7.70 -26.48
N ARG A 429 -7.29 -6.81 -27.47
CA ARG A 429 -6.28 -5.75 -27.46
C ARG A 429 -6.45 -4.82 -26.24
N ARG A 430 -5.35 -4.27 -25.74
CA ARG A 430 -5.35 -3.42 -24.54
C ARG A 430 -6.13 -2.10 -24.66
N ASP A 431 -6.39 -1.64 -25.89
CA ASP A 431 -7.18 -0.44 -26.20
C ASP A 431 -8.69 -0.72 -26.24
N VAL A 432 -9.11 -1.80 -25.60
CA VAL A 432 -10.52 -2.11 -25.31
C VAL A 432 -11.19 -0.97 -24.56
N VAL A 433 -12.49 -0.79 -24.82
CA VAL A 433 -13.33 0.12 -24.05
C VAL A 433 -13.25 -0.18 -22.56
N GLU A 434 -13.26 0.86 -21.75
CA GLU A 434 -13.28 0.73 -20.29
C GLU A 434 -14.64 0.23 -19.80
N TYR A 435 -14.66 -0.37 -18.62
CA TYR A 435 -15.91 -0.76 -17.98
C TYR A 435 -16.66 0.49 -17.51
N ASP A 436 -17.99 0.50 -17.67
CA ASP A 436 -18.81 1.59 -17.17
C ASP A 436 -18.82 1.61 -15.63
N GLU A 437 -18.18 2.62 -15.04
CA GLU A 437 -17.99 2.76 -13.60
C GLU A 437 -19.30 3.04 -12.83
N ARG A 438 -20.41 3.33 -13.53
CA ARG A 438 -21.75 3.46 -12.92
C ARG A 438 -22.28 2.13 -12.38
N PHE A 439 -21.81 1.00 -12.92
CA PHE A 439 -22.18 -0.33 -12.41
C PHE A 439 -21.37 -0.69 -11.17
N LEU A 440 -22.09 -0.84 -10.06
CA LEU A 440 -21.56 -1.19 -8.75
C LEU A 440 -22.10 -2.56 -8.32
N GLY A 441 -21.29 -3.32 -7.59
CA GLY A 441 -21.70 -4.62 -7.06
C GLY A 441 -21.95 -5.68 -8.14
N PHE A 442 -22.91 -6.56 -7.89
CA PHE A 442 -23.21 -7.74 -8.70
C PHE A 442 -24.24 -7.46 -9.80
N GLY A 443 -24.03 -8.06 -10.97
CA GLY A 443 -24.97 -8.05 -12.10
C GLY A 443 -24.68 -6.93 -13.11
N TRP A 444 -24.93 -7.22 -14.39
CA TRP A 444 -24.84 -6.31 -15.54
C TRP A 444 -23.51 -5.58 -15.79
N ASN A 445 -22.54 -5.68 -14.88
CA ASN A 445 -21.26 -4.97 -14.94
C ASN A 445 -20.37 -5.43 -16.11
N LYS A 446 -20.31 -6.74 -16.40
CA LYS A 446 -19.53 -7.33 -17.50
C LYS A 446 -20.37 -7.51 -18.76
N VAL A 447 -21.68 -7.81 -18.62
CA VAL A 447 -22.61 -7.84 -19.76
C VAL A 447 -22.61 -6.51 -20.51
N SER A 448 -22.71 -5.38 -19.81
CA SER A 448 -22.64 -4.04 -20.42
C SER A 448 -21.32 -3.78 -21.14
N HIS A 449 -20.19 -4.22 -20.56
CA HIS A 449 -18.87 -4.10 -21.19
C HIS A 449 -18.77 -4.91 -22.49
N ILE A 450 -19.30 -6.14 -22.50
CA ILE A 450 -19.30 -7.00 -23.68
C ILE A 450 -20.27 -6.49 -24.75
N MET A 451 -21.41 -5.91 -24.35
CA MET A 451 -22.33 -5.22 -25.27
C MET A 451 -21.64 -4.04 -25.98
N GLU A 452 -20.91 -3.22 -25.24
CA GLU A 452 -20.16 -2.08 -25.81
C GLU A 452 -19.00 -2.55 -26.69
N LEU A 453 -18.37 -3.67 -26.36
CA LEU A 453 -17.29 -4.25 -27.17
C LEU A 453 -17.78 -4.82 -28.52
N GLU A 454 -19.03 -5.27 -28.60
CA GLU A 454 -19.66 -5.77 -29.83
C GLU A 454 -20.20 -4.64 -30.73
N ALA A 455 -20.61 -3.51 -30.12
CA ALA A 455 -21.16 -2.34 -30.81
C ALA A 455 -20.12 -1.67 -31.74
#